data_AF-A0A821PSJ2-F1
#
_entry.id   AF-A0A821PSJ2-F1
#
_cell.length_a   1.000
_cell.length_b   1.000
_cell.length_c   1.000
_cell.angle_alpha   90.00
_cell.angle_beta   90.00
_cell.angle_gamma   90.00
#
_symmetry.space_group_name_H-M   'P 1'
#
loop_
_entity.id
_entity.type
_entity.pdbx_description
1 polymer ?
#
loop_
_entity_poly.entity_id
_entity_poly.type
_entity_poly.pdbx_seq_one_letter_code
_entity_poly.pdbx_strand_id
1 'polypeptide(L)'
;NIVRLFFSEPEQNIPLRCQKCCIELIPNVFERQLTEEQLEIYINHILVFSLAKGFLRGDERLDHCPFCTNAVIRNINASYIFYCDHPECGKVSCLICRKACAKIEDDYAMDEEIAEMEKHF
;
A
#
# COMPACT_ATOMS: atom_id res chain seq x y z
N ASN A 1 7.55 12.56 -13.99
CA ASN A 1 7.77 13.47 -12.84
C ASN A 1 6.79 13.05 -11.75
N ILE A 2 7.28 12.69 -10.55
CA ILE A 2 6.45 12.18 -9.44
C ILE A 2 5.45 13.21 -8.92
N VAL A 3 5.81 14.50 -8.95
CA VAL A 3 4.93 15.62 -8.54
C VAL A 3 3.70 15.66 -9.44
N ARG A 4 3.89 15.62 -10.76
CA ARG A 4 2.77 15.56 -11.71
C ARG A 4 1.85 14.35 -11.52
N LEU A 5 2.43 13.19 -11.18
CA LEU A 5 1.67 11.96 -10.95
C LEU A 5 0.85 12.04 -9.65
N PHE A 6 1.40 12.64 -8.60
CA PHE A 6 0.65 12.85 -7.36
C PHE A 6 -0.56 13.75 -7.61
N PHE A 7 -0.36 14.91 -8.25
CA PHE A 7 -1.44 15.90 -8.43
C PHE A 7 -2.47 15.53 -9.50
N SER A 8 -2.27 14.47 -10.30
CA SER A 8 -3.34 13.98 -11.16
C SER A 8 -4.43 13.28 -10.34
N GLU A 9 -4.04 12.51 -9.31
CA GLU A 9 -4.97 11.75 -8.46
C GLU A 9 -4.40 11.66 -7.02
N PRO A 10 -4.52 12.72 -6.19
CA PRO A 10 -3.83 12.80 -4.89
C PRO A 10 -4.22 11.69 -3.93
N GLU A 11 -5.51 11.33 -3.89
CA GLU A 11 -6.07 10.29 -3.02
C GLU A 11 -5.47 8.91 -3.33
N GLN A 12 -5.15 8.66 -4.59
CA GLN A 12 -4.57 7.42 -5.09
C GLN A 12 -3.06 7.33 -4.82
N ASN A 13 -2.41 8.46 -4.55
CA ASN A 13 -0.97 8.54 -4.37
C ASN A 13 -0.57 8.73 -2.90
N ILE A 14 -1.48 8.45 -1.96
CA ILE A 14 -1.21 8.47 -0.52
C ILE A 14 -1.43 7.07 0.07
N PRO A 15 -0.44 6.51 0.79
CA PRO A 15 0.87 7.11 1.08
C PRO A 15 1.76 7.17 -0.17
N LEU A 16 2.65 8.17 -0.23
CA LEU A 16 3.48 8.45 -1.40
C LEU A 16 4.36 7.26 -1.74
N ARG A 17 4.15 6.66 -2.93
CA ARG A 17 4.85 5.45 -3.38
C ARG A 17 5.42 5.61 -4.78
N CYS A 18 6.52 4.91 -5.03
CA CYS A 18 7.01 4.76 -6.39
C CYS A 18 6.08 3.82 -7.17
N GLN A 19 5.48 4.31 -8.25
CA GLN A 19 4.57 3.52 -9.10
C GLN A 19 5.25 2.32 -9.79
N LYS A 20 6.60 2.27 -9.83
CA LYS A 20 7.35 1.16 -10.44
C LYS A 20 7.73 0.06 -9.44
N CYS A 21 8.22 0.43 -8.27
CA CYS A 21 8.73 -0.52 -7.28
C CYS A 21 7.88 -0.60 -6.01
N CYS A 22 6.82 0.21 -5.91
CA CYS A 22 5.82 0.20 -4.83
C CYS A 22 6.39 0.53 -3.44
N ILE A 23 7.62 1.02 -3.37
CA ILE A 23 8.30 1.46 -2.15
C ILE A 23 7.78 2.84 -1.76
N GLU A 24 7.53 3.04 -0.46
CA GLU A 24 7.17 4.34 0.10
C GLU A 24 8.34 5.32 -0.03
N LEU A 25 8.02 6.52 -0.51
CA LEU A 25 8.98 7.58 -0.74
C LEU A 25 9.10 8.45 0.51
N ILE A 26 10.30 9.01 0.72
CA ILE A 26 10.59 9.91 1.84
C ILE A 26 9.84 11.23 1.62
N PRO A 27 8.88 11.62 2.49
CA PRO A 27 8.07 12.83 2.32
C PRO A 27 8.91 14.09 2.10
N ASN A 28 9.95 14.29 2.93
CA ASN A 28 10.84 15.45 2.84
C ASN A 28 11.50 15.64 1.46
N VAL A 29 11.76 14.56 0.73
CA VAL A 29 12.37 14.63 -0.61
C VAL A 29 11.35 15.07 -1.66
N PHE A 30 10.09 14.67 -1.47
CA PHE A 30 8.97 15.07 -2.32
C PHE A 30 8.56 16.53 -2.06
N GLU A 31 8.41 16.92 -0.79
CA GLU A 31 8.03 18.28 -0.37
C GLU A 31 8.95 19.37 -0.95
N ARG A 32 10.26 19.10 -1.01
CA ARG A 32 11.24 20.04 -1.61
C ARG A 32 11.07 20.29 -3.10
N GLN A 33 10.29 19.45 -3.79
CA GLN A 33 10.01 19.58 -5.22
C GLN A 33 8.69 20.33 -5.48
N LEU A 34 7.97 20.69 -4.43
CA LEU A 34 6.67 21.34 -4.49
C LEU A 34 6.80 22.86 -4.46
N THR A 35 5.87 23.54 -5.13
CA THR A 35 5.58 24.94 -4.83
C THR A 35 4.89 25.07 -3.46
N GLU A 36 4.83 26.27 -2.90
CA GLU A 36 4.13 26.52 -1.63
C GLU A 36 2.64 26.08 -1.69
N GLU A 37 1.95 26.41 -2.79
CA GLU A 37 0.55 25.99 -3.02
C GLU A 37 0.41 24.46 -3.10
N GLN A 38 1.32 23.79 -3.81
CA GLN A 38 1.31 22.33 -3.90
C GLN A 38 1.59 21.67 -2.55
N LEU A 39 2.50 22.25 -1.75
CA LEU A 39 2.81 21.75 -0.43
C LEU A 39 1.60 21.83 0.49
N GLU A 40 0.83 22.91 0.45
CA GLU A 40 -0.42 23.04 1.22
C GLU A 40 -1.44 21.95 0.86
N ILE A 41 -1.66 21.73 -0.44
CA ILE A 41 -2.55 20.66 -0.92
C ILE A 41 -2.05 19.28 -0.45
N TYR A 42 -0.76 19.00 -0.61
CA TYR A 42 -0.15 17.75 -0.16
C TYR A 42 -0.35 17.49 1.34
N ILE A 43 -0.10 18.51 2.17
CA ILE A 43 -0.27 18.43 3.63
C ILE A 43 -1.73 18.12 3.97
N ASN A 44 -2.69 18.80 3.34
CA ASN A 44 -4.12 18.57 3.58
C ASN A 44 -4.52 17.11 3.30
N HIS A 45 -4.07 16.54 2.18
CA HIS A 45 -4.38 15.14 1.88
C HIS A 45 -3.68 14.15 2.82
N ILE A 46 -2.44 14.42 3.24
CA ILE A 46 -1.76 13.61 4.26
C ILE A 46 -2.44 13.69 5.62
N LEU A 47 -2.95 14.87 6.01
CA LEU A 47 -3.69 15.04 7.25
C LEU A 47 -4.98 14.20 7.24
N VAL A 48 -5.74 14.23 6.14
CA VAL A 48 -6.95 13.39 5.98
C VAL A 48 -6.60 11.90 6.11
N PHE A 49 -5.52 11.45 5.46
CA PHE A 49 -5.04 10.07 5.58
C PHE A 49 -4.58 9.71 7.01
N SER A 50 -3.90 10.64 7.68
CA SER A 50 -3.42 10.45 9.05
C SER A 50 -4.56 10.44 10.06
N LEU A 51 -5.59 11.27 9.85
CA LEU A 51 -6.84 11.25 10.60
C LEU A 51 -7.58 9.93 10.39
N ALA A 52 -7.67 9.44 9.13
CA ALA A 52 -8.23 8.13 8.83
C ALA A 52 -7.53 7.01 9.62
N LYS A 53 -6.19 7.07 9.73
CA LYS A 53 -5.43 6.16 10.61
C LYS A 53 -5.72 6.34 12.10
N GLY A 54 -6.04 7.55 12.55
CA GLY A 54 -6.43 7.84 13.93
C GLY A 54 -7.76 7.20 14.35
N PHE A 55 -8.59 6.79 13.40
CA PHE A 55 -9.83 6.04 13.66
C PHE A 55 -9.61 4.52 13.78
N LEU A 56 -8.40 4.03 13.56
CA LEU A 56 -8.08 2.61 13.75
C LEU A 56 -8.19 2.25 15.24
N ARG A 57 -8.77 1.08 15.52
CA ARG A 57 -8.74 0.49 16.86
C ARG A 57 -7.33 -0.02 17.17
N GLY A 58 -7.02 -0.21 18.45
CA GLY A 58 -5.67 -0.60 18.89
C GLY A 58 -5.17 -1.94 18.34
N ASP A 59 -6.08 -2.78 17.85
CA ASP A 59 -5.81 -4.07 17.21
C ASP A 59 -5.97 -4.03 15.68
N GLU A 60 -6.10 -2.85 15.08
CA GLU A 60 -6.27 -2.64 13.65
C GLU A 60 -5.05 -1.95 13.03
N ARG A 61 -4.78 -2.27 11.77
CA ARG A 61 -3.82 -1.58 10.91
C ARG A 61 -4.41 -1.35 9.53
N LEU A 62 -4.02 -0.24 8.91
CA LEU A 62 -4.37 0.07 7.53
C LEU A 62 -3.28 -0.46 6.59
N ASP A 63 -3.57 -1.57 5.92
CA ASP A 63 -2.69 -2.17 4.92
C ASP A 63 -3.11 -1.73 3.52
N HIS A 64 -2.14 -1.54 2.63
CA HIS A 64 -2.38 -1.10 1.26
C HIS A 64 -1.83 -2.11 0.28
N CYS A 65 -2.53 -2.31 -0.83
CA CYS A 65 -2.01 -3.03 -1.97
C CYS A 65 -0.73 -2.33 -2.45
N PRO A 66 0.37 -3.05 -2.71
CA PRO A 66 1.55 -2.46 -3.33
C PRO A 66 1.29 -2.01 -4.77
N PHE A 67 0.33 -2.63 -5.47
CA PHE A 67 0.17 -2.51 -6.92
C PHE A 67 -0.97 -1.60 -7.38
N CYS A 68 -1.80 -1.15 -6.45
CA CYS A 68 -2.88 -0.21 -6.73
C CYS A 68 -3.18 0.61 -5.47
N THR A 69 -4.28 1.36 -5.51
CA THR A 69 -4.69 2.33 -4.50
C THR A 69 -5.53 1.72 -3.39
N ASN A 70 -5.90 0.45 -3.54
CA ASN A 70 -6.76 -0.24 -2.60
C ASN A 70 -6.10 -0.37 -1.23
N ALA A 71 -6.84 0.00 -0.19
CA ALA A 71 -6.44 -0.13 1.20
C ALA A 71 -7.53 -0.83 1.99
N VAL A 72 -7.14 -1.69 2.92
CA VAL A 72 -8.06 -2.39 3.81
C VAL A 72 -7.60 -2.29 5.26
N ILE A 73 -8.57 -2.17 6.15
CA ILE A 73 -8.33 -2.28 7.59
C ILE A 73 -8.25 -3.75 7.94
N ARG A 74 -7.15 -4.16 8.57
CA ARG A 74 -6.86 -5.54 8.95
C ARG A 74 -6.49 -5.60 10.41
N ASN A 75 -6.71 -6.74 11.05
CA ASN A 75 -6.20 -6.96 12.40
C ASN A 75 -4.65 -6.92 12.39
N ILE A 76 -4.02 -6.39 13.44
CA ILE A 76 -2.55 -6.34 13.57
C ILE A 76 -1.90 -7.74 13.51
N ASN A 77 -2.65 -8.79 13.88
CA ASN A 77 -2.21 -10.18 13.83
C ASN A 77 -2.50 -10.86 12.48
N ALA A 78 -3.11 -10.16 11.52
CA ALA A 78 -3.36 -10.71 10.19
C ALA A 78 -2.02 -10.98 9.47
N SER A 79 -2.04 -11.99 8.59
CA SER A 79 -0.87 -12.37 7.79
C SER A 79 -0.31 -11.19 7.00
N TYR A 80 0.99 -11.22 6.75
CA TYR A 80 1.64 -10.25 5.85
C TYR A 80 1.35 -10.50 4.37
N ILE A 81 0.58 -11.53 4.05
CA ILE A 81 0.04 -11.70 2.69
C ILE A 81 -1.20 -10.83 2.54
N PHE A 82 -1.23 -10.05 1.48
CA PHE A 82 -2.31 -9.14 1.13
C PHE A 82 -2.95 -9.60 -0.16
N TYR A 83 -4.25 -9.88 -0.09
CA TYR A 83 -5.09 -10.21 -1.23
C TYR A 83 -5.87 -8.97 -1.62
N CYS A 84 -5.58 -8.42 -2.80
CA CYS A 84 -6.28 -7.23 -3.26
C CYS A 84 -7.63 -7.61 -3.88
N ASP A 85 -8.71 -7.11 -3.29
CA ASP A 85 -10.10 -7.28 -3.74
C ASP A 85 -10.54 -6.22 -4.76
N HIS A 86 -9.66 -5.28 -5.12
CA HIS A 86 -9.94 -4.30 -6.17
C HIS A 86 -10.17 -5.03 -7.51
N PRO A 87 -11.31 -4.80 -8.21
CA PRO A 87 -11.71 -5.57 -9.38
C PRO A 87 -10.67 -5.60 -10.50
N GLU A 88 -9.93 -4.51 -10.69
CA GLU A 88 -8.91 -4.40 -11.72
C GLU A 88 -7.51 -4.85 -11.29
N CYS A 89 -7.28 -5.09 -9.98
CA CYS A 89 -5.97 -5.48 -9.49
C CYS A 89 -5.87 -6.99 -9.27
N GLY A 90 -6.67 -7.56 -8.37
CA GLY A 90 -6.70 -9.00 -8.07
C GLY A 90 -5.37 -9.64 -7.62
N LYS A 91 -4.31 -8.85 -7.37
CA LYS A 91 -2.97 -9.36 -7.06
C LYS A 91 -2.83 -9.78 -5.60
N VAL A 92 -1.97 -10.78 -5.37
CA VAL A 92 -1.50 -11.18 -4.04
C VAL A 92 -0.09 -10.66 -3.84
N SER A 93 0.20 -10.16 -2.63
CA SER A 93 1.50 -9.55 -2.32
C SER A 93 1.94 -9.77 -0.89
N CYS A 94 3.25 -9.83 -0.67
CA CYS A 94 3.82 -9.77 0.67
C CYS A 94 4.00 -8.31 1.09
N LEU A 95 3.42 -7.91 2.22
CA LEU A 95 3.50 -6.54 2.75
C LEU A 95 4.88 -6.18 3.29
N ILE A 96 5.73 -7.17 3.57
CA ILE A 96 7.12 -6.96 4.01
C ILE A 96 7.99 -6.57 2.82
N CYS A 97 8.09 -7.45 1.81
CA CYS A 97 8.97 -7.23 0.66
C CYS A 97 8.31 -6.47 -0.51
N ARG A 98 6.99 -6.27 -0.45
CA ARG A 98 6.14 -5.61 -1.46
C ARG A 98 6.18 -6.23 -2.85
N LYS A 99 6.54 -7.51 -2.94
CA LYS A 99 6.55 -8.28 -4.20
C LYS A 99 5.26 -9.07 -4.37
N ALA A 100 4.99 -9.43 -5.62
CA ALA A 100 3.86 -10.27 -5.97
C ALA A 100 4.13 -11.68 -5.47
N CYS A 101 3.10 -12.32 -4.90
CA CYS A 101 3.14 -13.69 -4.43
C CYS A 101 2.15 -14.53 -5.25
N ALA A 102 2.36 -15.84 -5.28
CA ALA A 102 1.39 -16.76 -5.84
C ALA A 102 0.06 -16.64 -5.06
N LYS A 103 -1.06 -16.68 -5.77
CA LYS A 103 -2.38 -16.78 -5.16
C LYS A 103 -2.62 -18.25 -4.88
N ILE A 104 -2.70 -18.62 -3.61
CA ILE A 104 -3.15 -19.96 -3.23
C ILE A 104 -4.68 -19.96 -3.37
N GLU A 105 -5.20 -20.86 -4.21
CA GLU A 105 -6.64 -21.14 -4.28
C GLU A 105 -7.01 -22.08 -3.11
N ASP A 106 -8.12 -21.81 -2.42
CA ASP A 106 -8.52 -22.50 -1.19
C ASP A 106 -8.82 -24.01 -1.34
N ASP A 107 -8.73 -24.56 -2.56
CA ASP A 107 -8.89 -25.98 -2.83
C ASP A 107 -7.53 -26.68 -2.84
N TYR A 108 -7.07 -27.07 -1.65
CA TYR A 108 -5.90 -27.93 -1.42
C TYR A 108 -4.56 -27.33 -1.89
N ALA A 109 -4.07 -26.32 -1.17
CA ALA A 109 -2.68 -25.87 -1.30
C ALA A 109 -1.74 -27.08 -1.18
N MET A 110 -1.00 -27.37 -2.25
CA MET A 110 0.01 -28.44 -2.23
C MET A 110 1.17 -28.02 -1.33
N ASP A 111 1.82 -28.97 -0.67
CA ASP A 111 2.97 -28.71 0.24
C ASP A 111 4.07 -27.84 -0.41
N GLU A 112 4.20 -27.88 -1.74
CA GLU A 112 5.14 -27.06 -2.52
C GLU A 112 4.78 -25.56 -2.54
N GLU A 113 3.48 -25.20 -2.59
CA GLU A 113 3.02 -23.80 -2.60
C GLU A 113 3.18 -23.15 -1.22
N ILE A 114 2.96 -23.95 -0.16
CA ILE A 114 3.25 -23.56 1.23
C ILE A 114 4.76 -23.35 1.39
N ALA A 115 5.58 -24.28 0.89
CA ALA A 115 7.04 -24.17 0.95
C ALA A 115 7.60 -22.97 0.15
N GLU A 116 7.01 -22.58 -0.98
CA GLU A 116 7.39 -21.37 -1.70
C GLU A 116 7.05 -20.09 -0.93
N MET A 117 5.93 -20.08 -0.20
CA MET A 117 5.61 -19.00 0.71
C MET A 117 6.58 -18.94 1.90
N GLU A 118 6.92 -20.08 2.51
CA GLU A 118 7.90 -20.14 3.60
C GLU A 118 9.28 -19.65 3.17
N LYS A 119 9.70 -19.87 1.92
CA LYS A 119 10.95 -19.29 1.38
C LYS A 119 10.93 -17.76 1.27
N HIS A 120 9.75 -17.14 1.31
CA HIS A 120 9.60 -15.69 1.26
C HIS A 120 9.65 -15.03 2.65
N PHE A 121 9.62 -15.83 3.72
CA PHE A 121 9.78 -15.44 5.12
C PHE A 121 11.16 -15.83 5.66
#